data_AF-A0AAE0C4Z6-F1
#
_entry.id   AF-A0AAE0C4Z6-F1
#
_cell.length_a   1.000
_cell.length_b   1.000
_cell.length_c   1.000
_cell.angle_alpha   90.00
_cell.angle_beta   90.00
_cell.angle_gamma   90.00
#
_symmetry.space_group_name_H-M   'P 1'
#
loop_
_entity.id
_entity.type
_entity.pdbx_description
1 polymer ?
#
loop_
_entity_poly.entity_id
_entity_poly.type
_entity_poly.pdbx_seq_one_letter_code
_entity_poly.pdbx_strand_id
1 'polypeptide(L)'
;GIFKQGSPAFTVPQETEAMASLKQCAAKMGPGFELSTVAPWSTFQRADHTPVRLGIRGEHQLQNASLAVQLFRVWNAHYGPATPGDEDLLNQGVLPELYARGLEKTVWPGRTQVVPDEPGLQFFLDGAHTQESMAACARWFSEASGELPDVGAGKVVAGGTSRRRTERVLLFNMMDKRDPGTLLGSLHRSFAAEGVHIDRAIFVPGRSHTAGMHKINGTQTVQWQEELREYWDNLQSKAPGKVNPQHKRKLCHVTERTNAHLTGGTLCAVTCKEQGEAGPRSSEVHTSLESVLQTLRHRAAARPDLQLQVLVTGSLYLVGDMLQELKYQV
;
A
#
# COMPACT_ATOMS: atom_id res chain seq x y z
N GLY A 1 -13.48 -8.76 -25.74
CA GLY A 1 -12.67 -9.10 -24.55
C GLY A 1 -11.32 -9.64 -24.98
N ILE A 2 -10.59 -10.25 -24.05
CA ILE A 2 -9.23 -10.77 -24.29
C ILE A 2 -9.18 -12.25 -24.70
N PHE A 3 -10.29 -12.99 -24.63
CA PHE A 3 -10.37 -14.37 -25.11
C PHE A 3 -10.14 -14.45 -26.63
N LYS A 4 -9.34 -15.44 -27.06
CA LYS A 4 -8.93 -15.66 -28.45
C LYS A 4 -9.02 -17.14 -28.78
N GLN A 5 -9.57 -17.45 -29.96
CA GLN A 5 -9.67 -18.82 -30.44
C GLN A 5 -8.26 -19.43 -30.58
N GLY A 6 -8.11 -20.70 -30.21
CA GLY A 6 -6.82 -21.39 -30.23
C GLY A 6 -5.90 -21.08 -29.04
N SER A 7 -6.35 -20.27 -28.08
CA SER A 7 -5.64 -20.06 -26.81
C SER A 7 -6.53 -20.53 -25.65
N PRO A 8 -6.00 -21.32 -24.70
CA PRO A 8 -6.74 -21.66 -23.50
C PRO A 8 -6.95 -20.41 -22.63
N ALA A 9 -8.05 -20.40 -21.87
CA ALA A 9 -8.33 -19.34 -20.90
C ALA A 9 -8.35 -19.90 -19.48
N PHE A 10 -7.75 -19.14 -18.57
CA PHE A 10 -7.68 -19.49 -17.16
C PHE A 10 -8.25 -18.36 -16.31
N THR A 11 -8.89 -18.73 -15.20
CA THR A 11 -9.35 -17.79 -14.18
C THR A 11 -9.08 -18.37 -12.80
N VAL A 12 -9.00 -17.49 -11.81
CA VAL A 12 -9.16 -17.86 -10.39
C VAL A 12 -10.66 -17.96 -10.06
N PRO A 13 -11.07 -18.48 -8.89
CA PRO A 13 -12.45 -18.36 -8.43
C PRO A 13 -12.93 -16.90 -8.51
N GLN A 14 -14.14 -16.70 -8.99
CA GLN A 14 -14.75 -15.39 -9.16
C GLN A 14 -16.09 -15.36 -8.44
N GLU A 15 -16.56 -14.15 -8.13
CA GLU A 15 -17.96 -13.91 -7.77
C GLU A 15 -18.91 -14.49 -8.82
N THR A 16 -20.10 -14.90 -8.38
CA THR A 16 -21.06 -15.63 -9.22
C THR A 16 -21.37 -14.89 -10.53
N GLU A 17 -21.60 -13.58 -10.45
CA GLU A 17 -21.92 -12.74 -11.61
C GLU A 17 -20.73 -12.63 -12.59
N ALA A 18 -19.52 -12.47 -12.06
CA ALA A 18 -18.31 -12.39 -12.87
C ALA A 18 -18.01 -13.73 -13.56
N MET A 19 -18.13 -14.85 -12.85
CA MET A 19 -17.95 -16.19 -13.43
C MET A 19 -19.01 -16.48 -14.51
N ALA A 20 -20.27 -16.07 -14.30
CA ALA A 20 -21.32 -16.21 -15.31
C ALA A 20 -20.98 -15.43 -16.59
N SER A 21 -20.48 -14.20 -16.44
CA SER A 21 -20.03 -13.36 -17.55
C SER A 21 -18.86 -14.00 -18.32
N LEU A 22 -17.86 -14.55 -17.61
CA LEU A 22 -16.74 -15.27 -18.23
C LEU A 22 -17.21 -16.50 -19.01
N LYS A 23 -18.09 -17.33 -18.43
CA LYS A 23 -18.67 -18.50 -19.11
C LYS A 23 -19.47 -18.12 -20.34
N GLN A 24 -20.26 -17.04 -20.28
CA GLN A 24 -21.00 -16.54 -21.43
C GLN A 24 -20.04 -16.04 -22.53
N CYS A 25 -18.94 -15.38 -22.16
CA CYS A 25 -17.93 -14.96 -23.13
C CYS A 25 -17.19 -16.15 -23.76
N ALA A 26 -16.86 -17.17 -22.96
CA ALA A 26 -16.24 -18.41 -23.45
C ALA A 26 -17.14 -19.15 -24.44
N ALA A 27 -18.45 -19.26 -24.15
CA ALA A 27 -19.41 -19.90 -25.05
C ALA A 27 -19.51 -19.24 -26.44
N LYS A 28 -19.28 -17.92 -26.52
CA LYS A 28 -19.27 -17.17 -27.79
C LYS A 28 -18.03 -17.44 -28.66
N MET A 29 -16.97 -18.02 -28.11
CA MET A 29 -15.75 -18.34 -28.86
C MET A 29 -15.94 -19.54 -29.79
N GLY A 30 -16.92 -20.40 -29.48
CA GLY A 30 -17.26 -21.57 -30.28
C GLY A 30 -16.60 -22.86 -29.79
N PRO A 31 -16.74 -23.95 -30.55
CA PRO A 31 -16.26 -25.27 -30.15
C PRO A 31 -14.75 -25.31 -29.88
N GLY A 32 -14.35 -26.06 -28.85
CA GLY A 32 -12.94 -26.27 -28.48
C GLY A 32 -12.29 -25.14 -27.68
N PHE A 33 -13.01 -24.05 -27.38
CA PHE A 33 -12.52 -23.04 -26.44
C PHE A 33 -12.77 -23.48 -25.00
N GLU A 34 -11.71 -23.59 -24.20
CA GLU A 34 -11.79 -24.00 -22.80
C GLU A 34 -11.49 -22.82 -21.87
N LEU A 35 -12.41 -22.60 -20.92
CA LEU A 35 -12.19 -21.74 -19.75
C LEU A 35 -12.08 -22.64 -18.52
N SER A 36 -10.92 -22.65 -17.88
CA SER A 36 -10.66 -23.50 -16.72
C SER A 36 -10.35 -22.64 -15.48
N THR A 37 -10.88 -23.04 -14.33
CA THR A 37 -10.49 -22.44 -13.05
C THR A 37 -9.21 -23.10 -12.57
N VAL A 38 -8.21 -22.31 -12.20
CA VAL A 38 -6.91 -22.83 -11.74
C VAL A 38 -7.01 -23.49 -10.37
N ALA A 39 -6.10 -24.42 -10.09
CA ALA A 39 -6.04 -25.10 -8.80
C ALA A 39 -5.72 -24.10 -7.66
N PRO A 40 -6.32 -24.27 -6.47
CA PRO A 40 -5.99 -23.45 -5.31
C PRO A 40 -4.51 -23.52 -4.95
N TRP A 41 -3.95 -22.44 -4.43
CA TRP A 41 -2.53 -22.38 -4.07
C TRP A 41 -2.11 -23.46 -3.07
N SER A 42 -3.02 -23.84 -2.16
CA SER A 42 -2.81 -24.90 -1.18
C SER A 42 -2.54 -26.28 -1.78
N THR A 43 -2.76 -26.46 -3.08
CA THR A 43 -2.42 -27.70 -3.82
C THR A 43 -0.96 -27.74 -4.27
N PHE A 44 -0.24 -26.62 -4.17
CA PHE A 44 1.14 -26.52 -4.62
C PHE A 44 2.14 -26.59 -3.46
N GLN A 45 3.19 -27.39 -3.64
CA GLN A 45 4.28 -27.56 -2.67
C GLN A 45 5.62 -27.81 -3.35
N ARG A 46 6.72 -27.74 -2.59
CA ARG A 46 8.04 -28.18 -3.04
C ARG A 46 8.11 -29.71 -3.05
N ALA A 47 9.12 -30.26 -3.73
CA ALA A 47 9.35 -31.70 -3.79
C ALA A 47 9.62 -32.35 -2.42
N ASP A 48 10.13 -31.57 -1.47
CA ASP A 48 10.34 -31.99 -0.07
C ASP A 48 9.11 -31.74 0.84
N HIS A 49 7.94 -31.46 0.25
CA HIS A 49 6.68 -31.15 0.92
C HIS A 49 6.69 -29.87 1.76
N THR A 50 7.67 -28.99 1.58
CA THR A 50 7.67 -27.67 2.22
C THR A 50 6.85 -26.65 1.41
N PRO A 51 6.25 -25.64 2.07
CA PRO A 51 5.51 -24.59 1.36
C PRO A 51 6.45 -23.66 0.60
N VAL A 52 6.03 -23.23 -0.60
CA VAL A 52 6.70 -22.16 -1.34
C VAL A 52 6.31 -20.81 -0.76
N ARG A 53 7.30 -19.99 -0.40
CA ARG A 53 7.08 -18.63 0.11
C ARG A 53 7.08 -17.64 -1.05
N LEU A 54 5.96 -16.98 -1.31
CA LEU A 54 5.90 -15.98 -2.38
C LEU A 54 6.80 -14.77 -2.07
N GLY A 55 7.45 -14.23 -3.10
CA GLY A 55 8.24 -13.00 -2.98
C GLY A 55 7.37 -11.76 -2.72
N ILE A 56 6.13 -11.77 -3.19
CA ILE A 56 5.10 -10.76 -2.89
C ILE A 56 4.19 -11.29 -1.79
N ARG A 57 4.04 -10.53 -0.70
CA ARG A 57 3.24 -10.93 0.47
C ARG A 57 1.75 -10.64 0.28
N GLY A 58 0.92 -11.29 1.10
CA GLY A 58 -0.52 -11.10 1.16
C GLY A 58 -1.32 -12.27 0.59
N GLU A 59 -2.42 -12.61 1.25
CA GLU A 59 -3.25 -13.78 0.92
C GLU A 59 -3.80 -13.76 -0.53
N HIS A 60 -4.17 -12.58 -1.02
CA HIS A 60 -4.63 -12.39 -2.39
C HIS A 60 -3.56 -12.74 -3.44
N GLN A 61 -2.27 -12.71 -3.10
CA GLN A 61 -1.19 -13.09 -4.01
C GLN A 61 -1.13 -14.60 -4.25
N LEU A 62 -1.72 -15.42 -3.37
CA LEU A 62 -1.78 -16.87 -3.56
C LEU A 62 -2.59 -17.24 -4.81
N GLN A 63 -3.71 -16.55 -5.04
CA GLN A 63 -4.50 -16.70 -6.26
C GLN A 63 -3.75 -16.23 -7.50
N ASN A 64 -3.03 -15.10 -7.40
CA ASN A 64 -2.17 -14.60 -8.48
C ASN A 64 -1.06 -15.60 -8.82
N ALA A 65 -0.44 -16.22 -7.82
CA ALA A 65 0.59 -17.23 -7.99
C ALA A 65 0.05 -18.49 -8.66
N SER A 66 -1.10 -19.01 -8.22
CA SER A 66 -1.77 -20.13 -8.89
C SER A 66 -2.04 -19.85 -10.37
N LEU A 67 -2.56 -18.66 -10.68
CA LEU A 67 -2.81 -18.26 -12.05
C LEU A 67 -1.50 -18.14 -12.85
N ALA A 68 -0.46 -17.57 -12.26
CA ALA A 68 0.86 -17.46 -12.88
C ALA A 68 1.49 -18.83 -13.18
N VAL A 69 1.38 -19.80 -12.27
CA VAL A 69 1.85 -21.19 -12.48
C VAL A 69 1.16 -21.80 -13.69
N GLN A 70 -0.17 -21.69 -13.79
CA GLN A 70 -0.92 -22.28 -14.90
C GLN A 70 -0.60 -21.58 -16.24
N LEU A 71 -0.50 -20.25 -16.24
CA LEU A 71 -0.14 -19.49 -17.44
C LEU A 71 1.28 -19.83 -17.90
N PHE A 72 2.23 -19.90 -16.97
CA PHE A 72 3.61 -20.25 -17.28
C PHE A 72 3.76 -21.70 -17.72
N ARG A 73 3.00 -22.64 -17.13
CA ARG A 73 2.93 -24.05 -17.59
C ARG A 73 2.57 -24.16 -19.06
N VAL A 74 1.48 -23.52 -19.48
CA VAL A 74 1.05 -23.54 -20.89
C VAL A 74 2.07 -22.85 -21.79
N TRP A 75 2.60 -21.71 -21.37
CA TRP A 75 3.60 -21.00 -22.15
C TRP A 75 4.89 -21.82 -22.31
N ASN A 76 5.39 -22.43 -21.23
CA ASN A 76 6.61 -23.23 -21.22
C ASN A 76 6.46 -24.50 -22.07
N ALA A 77 5.29 -25.15 -22.03
CA ALA A 77 5.02 -26.31 -22.90
C ALA A 77 5.05 -25.97 -24.40
N HIS A 78 4.76 -24.72 -24.78
CA HIS A 78 4.73 -24.29 -26.18
C HIS A 78 6.03 -23.62 -26.65
N TYR A 79 6.65 -22.80 -25.79
CA TYR A 79 7.79 -21.93 -26.15
C TYR A 79 9.06 -22.23 -25.35
N GLY A 80 8.94 -22.93 -24.23
CA GLY A 80 10.04 -23.22 -23.32
C GLY A 80 10.89 -24.40 -23.78
N PRO A 81 12.06 -24.59 -23.15
CA PRO A 81 12.83 -25.81 -23.35
C PRO A 81 12.04 -27.02 -22.84
N ALA A 82 12.25 -28.18 -23.46
CA ALA A 82 11.69 -29.42 -22.94
C ALA A 82 12.26 -29.70 -21.55
N THR A 83 11.38 -29.84 -20.55
CA THR A 83 11.74 -30.19 -19.17
C THR A 83 11.11 -31.53 -18.79
N PRO A 84 11.82 -32.65 -19.01
CA PRO A 84 11.30 -33.98 -18.71
C PRO A 84 10.91 -34.13 -17.23
N GLY A 85 9.69 -34.60 -16.97
CA GLY A 85 9.17 -34.84 -15.62
C GLY A 85 8.49 -33.63 -14.95
N ASP A 86 8.67 -32.40 -15.45
CA ASP A 86 8.02 -31.22 -14.86
C ASP A 86 6.49 -31.31 -14.93
N GLU A 87 5.95 -31.82 -16.04
CA GLU A 87 4.50 -32.02 -16.20
C GLU A 87 3.94 -33.03 -15.19
N ASP A 88 4.68 -34.11 -14.89
CA ASP A 88 4.26 -35.11 -13.91
C ASP A 88 4.28 -34.53 -12.49
N LEU A 89 5.30 -33.72 -12.17
CA LEU A 89 5.39 -33.00 -10.90
C LEU A 89 4.21 -32.02 -10.75
N LEU A 90 3.96 -31.20 -11.77
CA LEU A 90 2.87 -30.22 -11.77
C LEU A 90 1.49 -30.89 -11.63
N ASN A 91 1.28 -32.04 -12.26
CA ASN A 91 0.07 -32.85 -12.11
C ASN A 91 -0.13 -33.39 -10.68
N GLN A 92 0.95 -33.56 -9.92
CA GLN A 92 0.94 -33.97 -8.51
C GLN A 92 0.90 -32.77 -7.55
N GLY A 93 0.81 -31.54 -8.06
CA GLY A 93 0.90 -30.33 -7.24
C GLY A 93 2.31 -30.03 -6.71
N VAL A 94 3.34 -30.67 -7.26
CA VAL A 94 4.74 -30.37 -6.93
C VAL A 94 5.26 -29.35 -7.91
N LEU A 95 5.69 -28.19 -7.41
CA LEU A 95 6.28 -27.14 -8.25
C LEU A 95 7.73 -27.52 -8.60
N PRO A 96 8.09 -27.58 -9.90
CA PRO A 96 9.48 -27.68 -10.30
C PRO A 96 10.29 -26.51 -9.75
N GLU A 97 11.59 -26.72 -9.52
CA GLU A 97 12.44 -25.72 -8.83
C GLU A 97 12.49 -24.38 -9.56
N LEU A 98 12.39 -24.37 -10.90
CA LEU A 98 12.31 -23.14 -11.69
C LEU A 98 11.05 -22.31 -11.34
N TYR A 99 9.90 -22.96 -11.14
CA TYR A 99 8.63 -22.32 -10.81
C TYR A 99 8.69 -21.76 -9.39
N ALA A 100 9.09 -22.60 -8.43
CA ALA A 100 9.20 -22.21 -7.03
C ALA A 100 10.15 -21.01 -6.85
N ARG A 101 11.34 -21.06 -7.47
CA ARG A 101 12.29 -19.95 -7.44
C ARG A 101 11.78 -18.69 -8.11
N GLY A 102 11.06 -18.81 -9.22
CA GLY A 102 10.47 -17.65 -9.90
C GLY A 102 9.51 -16.92 -8.98
N LEU A 103 8.60 -17.65 -8.34
CA LEU A 103 7.61 -17.11 -7.40
C LEU A 103 8.25 -16.52 -6.14
N GLU A 104 9.28 -17.17 -5.59
CA GLU A 104 10.03 -16.69 -4.42
C GLU A 104 10.81 -15.40 -4.69
N LYS A 105 11.35 -15.26 -5.90
CA LYS A 105 12.12 -14.08 -6.32
C LYS A 105 11.26 -12.99 -6.96
N THR A 106 9.95 -13.18 -7.05
CA THR A 106 9.08 -12.21 -7.70
C THR A 106 9.01 -10.95 -6.85
N VAL A 107 9.37 -9.81 -7.45
CA VAL A 107 9.26 -8.47 -6.84
C VAL A 107 8.33 -7.65 -7.71
N TRP A 108 7.37 -6.96 -7.09
CA TRP A 108 6.48 -6.04 -7.76
C TRP A 108 6.47 -4.70 -7.00
N PRO A 109 7.14 -3.66 -7.50
CA PRO A 109 7.23 -2.38 -6.81
C PRO A 109 5.85 -1.82 -6.46
N GLY A 110 5.69 -1.42 -5.20
CA GLY A 110 4.44 -0.85 -4.68
C GLY A 110 3.35 -1.87 -4.34
N ARG A 111 3.67 -3.17 -4.26
CA ARG A 111 2.77 -4.22 -3.77
C ARG A 111 3.37 -4.88 -2.53
N THR A 112 2.71 -4.69 -1.40
CA THR A 112 3.10 -5.25 -0.09
C THR A 112 4.61 -5.18 0.17
N GLN A 113 5.20 -4.03 -0.16
CA GLN A 113 6.64 -3.82 -0.20
C GLN A 113 7.12 -3.09 1.05
N VAL A 114 8.20 -3.58 1.66
CA VAL A 114 8.87 -2.92 2.78
C VAL A 114 10.18 -2.30 2.31
N VAL A 115 10.35 -1.00 2.54
CA VAL A 115 11.55 -0.25 2.15
C VAL A 115 12.13 0.43 3.39
N PRO A 116 13.32 0.00 3.87
CA PRO A 116 14.03 0.74 4.92
C PRO A 116 14.58 2.05 4.37
N ASP A 117 14.67 3.07 5.24
CA ASP A 117 15.29 4.36 4.94
C ASP A 117 16.32 4.67 6.03
N GLU A 118 16.31 5.88 6.61
CA GLU A 118 17.21 6.23 7.72
C GLU A 118 17.02 5.32 8.96
N PRO A 119 18.02 5.20 9.86
CA PRO A 119 17.89 4.41 11.08
C PRO A 119 16.63 4.76 11.88
N GLY A 120 15.79 3.75 12.15
CA GLY A 120 14.52 3.95 12.84
C GLY A 120 13.37 4.41 11.96
N LEU A 121 13.52 4.46 10.64
CA LEU A 121 12.45 4.80 9.68
C LEU A 121 12.29 3.68 8.64
N GLN A 122 11.04 3.22 8.49
CA GLN A 122 10.70 2.21 7.49
C GLN A 122 9.37 2.52 6.82
N PHE A 123 9.32 2.31 5.51
CA PHE A 123 8.14 2.50 4.68
C PHE A 123 7.51 1.16 4.30
N PHE A 124 6.20 1.12 4.36
CA PHE A 124 5.34 0.02 3.95
C PHE A 124 4.50 0.53 2.78
N LEU A 125 4.77 0.04 1.57
CA LEU A 125 4.21 0.58 0.34
C LEU A 125 3.21 -0.42 -0.25
N ASP A 126 1.94 0.00 -0.38
CA ASP A 126 0.93 -0.76 -1.11
C ASP A 126 -0.05 0.13 -1.85
N GLY A 127 -0.15 -0.06 -3.16
CA GLY A 127 -1.03 0.71 -4.04
C GLY A 127 -2.51 0.30 -4.01
N ALA A 128 -3.04 -0.12 -2.87
CA ALA A 128 -4.47 -0.38 -2.68
C ALA A 128 -5.30 0.87 -3.04
N HIS A 129 -6.44 0.65 -3.71
CA HIS A 129 -7.33 1.73 -4.16
C HIS A 129 -8.79 1.27 -4.42
N THR A 130 -9.18 0.14 -3.81
CA THR A 130 -10.55 -0.40 -3.72
C THR A 130 -10.84 -0.81 -2.28
N GLN A 131 -12.09 -1.06 -1.90
CA GLN A 131 -12.41 -1.44 -0.52
C GLN A 131 -11.72 -2.75 -0.10
N GLU A 132 -11.70 -3.72 -1.01
CA GLU A 132 -11.14 -5.06 -0.83
C GLU A 132 -9.61 -5.00 -0.72
N SER A 133 -8.97 -4.21 -1.59
CA SER A 133 -7.51 -4.01 -1.51
C SER A 133 -7.09 -3.22 -0.27
N MET A 134 -7.92 -2.31 0.25
CA MET A 134 -7.66 -1.65 1.53
C MET A 134 -7.65 -2.63 2.70
N ALA A 135 -8.59 -3.59 2.71
CA ALA A 135 -8.62 -4.62 3.74
C ALA A 135 -7.39 -5.53 3.68
N ALA A 136 -7.01 -5.97 2.47
CA ALA A 136 -5.81 -6.76 2.27
C ALA A 136 -4.53 -6.00 2.68
N CYS A 137 -4.44 -4.71 2.36
CA CYS A 137 -3.35 -3.83 2.74
C CYS A 137 -3.24 -3.69 4.26
N ALA A 138 -4.36 -3.45 4.97
CA ALA A 138 -4.37 -3.33 6.42
C ALA A 138 -3.91 -4.61 7.14
N ARG A 139 -4.38 -5.78 6.69
CA ARG A 139 -3.94 -7.09 7.21
C ARG A 139 -2.44 -7.29 7.01
N TRP A 140 -1.96 -7.11 5.78
CA TRP A 140 -0.54 -7.22 5.47
C TRP A 140 0.31 -6.25 6.31
N PHE A 141 -0.13 -5.01 6.48
CA PHE A 141 0.58 -4.03 7.30
C PHE A 141 0.62 -4.46 8.78
N SER A 142 -0.45 -5.02 9.32
CA SER A 142 -0.47 -5.56 10.69
C SER A 142 0.59 -6.64 10.89
N GLU A 143 0.64 -7.62 9.97
CA GLU A 143 1.62 -8.71 9.98
C GLU A 143 3.05 -8.19 9.82
N ALA A 144 3.32 -7.44 8.74
CA ALA A 144 4.65 -6.99 8.38
C ALA A 144 5.24 -6.00 9.40
N SER A 145 4.40 -5.15 10.01
CA SER A 145 4.83 -4.20 11.02
C SER A 145 5.10 -4.85 12.39
N GLY A 146 4.53 -6.02 12.65
CA GLY A 146 4.78 -6.82 13.85
C GLY A 146 6.03 -7.72 13.76
N GLU A 147 6.40 -8.13 12.55
CA GLU A 147 7.52 -9.04 12.29
C GLU A 147 8.91 -8.41 12.39
N LEU A 148 9.03 -7.08 12.46
CA LEU A 148 10.34 -6.43 12.37
C LEU A 148 11.27 -6.82 13.53
N PRO A 149 12.41 -7.48 13.26
CA PRO A 149 13.51 -7.50 14.20
C PRO A 149 14.08 -6.07 14.30
N ASP A 150 14.69 -5.75 15.44
CA ASP A 150 15.33 -4.47 15.74
C ASP A 150 16.54 -4.27 14.79
N VAL A 151 16.29 -3.84 13.54
CA VAL A 151 17.30 -3.68 12.49
C VAL A 151 18.15 -2.45 12.85
N GLY A 152 19.12 -2.66 13.74
CA GLY A 152 19.98 -1.62 14.28
C GLY A 152 20.68 -2.00 15.59
N ALA A 153 20.20 -3.01 16.31
CA ALA A 153 20.90 -3.54 17.48
C ALA A 153 21.86 -4.66 17.04
N GLY A 154 23.12 -4.30 16.73
CA GLY A 154 24.19 -5.29 16.63
C GLY A 154 24.17 -6.20 17.85
N LYS A 155 24.28 -7.53 17.67
CA LYS A 155 24.28 -8.59 18.70
C LYS A 155 24.41 -8.06 20.14
N VAL A 156 23.29 -7.77 20.79
CA VAL A 156 23.28 -7.47 22.23
C VAL A 156 23.06 -8.79 22.97
N VAL A 157 24.10 -9.16 23.71
CA VAL A 157 24.16 -10.21 24.73
C VAL A 157 22.95 -10.09 25.66
N ALA A 158 22.42 -11.24 26.10
CA ALA A 158 21.32 -11.35 27.04
C ALA A 158 21.44 -10.35 28.21
N GLY A 159 20.64 -9.28 28.15
CA GLY A 159 20.67 -8.17 29.09
C GLY A 159 19.77 -7.03 28.64
N GLY A 160 18.46 -7.15 28.92
CA GLY A 160 17.47 -6.06 28.93
C GLY A 160 17.51 -5.04 27.79
N THR A 161 17.08 -5.41 26.58
CA THR A 161 16.86 -4.43 25.51
C THR A 161 15.51 -3.74 25.69
N SER A 162 15.53 -2.46 26.04
CA SER A 162 14.34 -1.59 25.97
C SER A 162 13.85 -1.58 24.52
N ARG A 163 12.69 -2.19 24.25
CA ARG A 163 12.06 -2.20 22.92
C ARG A 163 11.85 -0.76 22.47
N ARG A 164 12.39 -0.37 21.30
CA ARG A 164 12.14 0.95 20.73
C ARG A 164 10.64 1.22 20.71
N ARG A 165 10.25 2.46 21.05
CA ARG A 165 8.86 2.87 20.95
C ARG A 165 8.50 2.87 19.47
N THR A 166 7.45 2.16 19.08
CA THR A 166 6.96 2.19 17.70
C THR A 166 5.92 3.30 17.55
N GLU A 167 6.02 4.08 16.48
CA GLU A 167 5.00 5.04 16.06
C GLU A 167 4.59 4.71 14.62
N ARG A 168 3.30 4.48 14.40
CA ARG A 168 2.73 4.11 13.11
C ARG A 168 2.11 5.33 12.45
N VAL A 169 2.58 5.64 11.25
CA VAL A 169 2.14 6.77 10.45
C VAL A 169 1.39 6.26 9.22
N LEU A 170 0.20 6.78 8.97
CA LEU A 170 -0.49 6.62 7.70
C LEU A 170 -0.13 7.79 6.78
N LEU A 171 0.46 7.52 5.62
CA LEU A 171 0.63 8.47 4.53
C LEU A 171 -0.38 8.09 3.42
N PHE A 172 -1.39 8.93 3.23
CA PHE A 172 -2.54 8.58 2.39
C PHE A 172 -2.88 9.66 1.38
N ASN A 173 -3.32 9.22 0.21
CA ASN A 173 -4.00 10.07 -0.77
C ASN A 173 -4.95 9.23 -1.62
N MET A 174 -5.99 9.87 -2.14
CA MET A 174 -6.90 9.27 -3.13
C MET A 174 -7.38 10.35 -4.11
N MET A 175 -7.96 9.97 -5.25
CA MET A 175 -8.46 10.95 -6.22
C MET A 175 -9.72 11.68 -5.72
N ASP A 176 -9.83 12.96 -6.05
CA ASP A 176 -10.83 13.97 -5.64
C ASP A 176 -12.26 13.76 -6.14
N LYS A 177 -12.56 12.59 -6.71
CA LYS A 177 -13.89 12.22 -7.25
C LYS A 177 -14.48 10.98 -6.61
N ARG A 178 -13.87 10.49 -5.53
CA ARG A 178 -14.30 9.29 -4.82
C ARG A 178 -14.71 9.68 -3.40
N ASP A 179 -15.78 9.09 -2.91
CA ASP A 179 -16.19 9.21 -1.51
C ASP A 179 -15.06 8.71 -0.59
N PRO A 180 -14.51 9.55 0.32
CA PRO A 180 -13.50 9.13 1.30
C PRO A 180 -13.93 7.92 2.13
N GLY A 181 -15.24 7.75 2.38
CA GLY A 181 -15.75 6.62 3.15
C GLY A 181 -15.56 5.26 2.50
N THR A 182 -15.43 5.23 1.18
CA THR A 182 -15.15 4.01 0.41
C THR A 182 -13.75 3.48 0.75
N LEU A 183 -12.71 4.32 0.65
CA LEU A 183 -11.33 3.86 0.85
C LEU A 183 -10.85 4.08 2.29
N LEU A 184 -10.86 5.32 2.75
CA LEU A 184 -10.34 5.70 4.06
C LEU A 184 -11.20 5.15 5.20
N GLY A 185 -12.52 5.11 5.00
CA GLY A 185 -13.45 4.46 5.92
C GLY A 185 -13.28 2.94 5.98
N SER A 186 -13.07 2.28 4.83
CA SER A 186 -12.74 0.84 4.79
C SER A 186 -11.43 0.56 5.51
N LEU A 187 -10.37 1.30 5.17
CA LEU A 187 -9.05 1.17 5.76
C LEU A 187 -9.07 1.33 7.29
N HIS A 188 -9.78 2.35 7.80
CA HIS A 188 -9.93 2.55 9.25
C HIS A 188 -10.62 1.37 9.95
N ARG A 189 -11.68 0.82 9.36
CA ARG A 189 -12.35 -0.38 9.91
C ARG A 189 -11.44 -1.60 9.89
N SER A 190 -10.69 -1.78 8.80
CA SER A 190 -9.74 -2.88 8.68
C SER A 190 -8.59 -2.76 9.69
N PHE A 191 -8.04 -1.57 9.93
CA PHE A 191 -7.06 -1.37 11.00
C PHE A 191 -7.63 -1.74 12.37
N ALA A 192 -8.87 -1.33 12.68
CA ALA A 192 -9.50 -1.70 13.94
C ALA A 192 -9.69 -3.21 14.09
N ALA A 193 -10.08 -3.91 13.01
CA ALA A 193 -10.23 -5.36 12.99
C ALA A 193 -8.89 -6.10 13.16
N GLU A 194 -7.81 -5.56 12.58
CA GLU A 194 -6.47 -6.13 12.63
C GLU A 194 -5.65 -5.66 13.85
N GLY A 195 -6.25 -4.87 14.75
CA GLY A 195 -5.60 -4.36 15.96
C GLY A 195 -4.51 -3.30 15.72
N VAL A 196 -4.52 -2.67 14.54
CA VAL A 196 -3.54 -1.64 14.16
C VAL A 196 -4.00 -0.27 14.67
N HIS A 197 -3.17 0.35 15.51
CA HIS A 197 -3.33 1.75 15.91
C HIS A 197 -2.43 2.65 15.05
N ILE A 198 -3.02 3.70 14.46
CA ILE A 198 -2.30 4.74 13.73
C ILE A 198 -2.13 5.94 14.65
N ASP A 199 -0.88 6.34 14.91
CA ASP A 199 -0.53 7.43 15.80
C ASP A 199 -0.58 8.80 15.11
N ARG A 200 -0.25 8.82 13.81
CA ARG A 200 -0.26 10.02 12.96
C ARG A 200 -0.82 9.71 11.58
N ALA A 201 -1.59 10.62 11.00
CA ALA A 201 -2.02 10.53 9.62
C ALA A 201 -1.56 11.76 8.83
N ILE A 202 -0.98 11.54 7.66
CA ILE A 202 -0.44 12.57 6.77
C ILE A 202 -1.15 12.44 5.43
N PHE A 203 -1.73 13.54 4.98
CA PHE A 203 -2.38 13.66 3.68
C PHE A 203 -1.54 14.56 2.79
N VAL A 204 -1.21 14.08 1.60
CA VAL A 204 -0.29 14.75 0.68
C VAL A 204 -0.83 14.66 -0.75
N PRO A 205 -0.77 15.73 -1.55
CA PRO A 205 -1.19 15.65 -2.94
C PRO A 205 -0.20 14.80 -3.76
N GLY A 206 -0.71 14.12 -4.78
CA GLY A 206 0.13 13.35 -5.70
C GLY A 206 0.77 14.26 -6.74
N ARG A 207 2.02 13.99 -7.12
CA ARG A 207 2.68 14.66 -8.25
C ARG A 207 2.17 14.12 -9.59
N SER A 208 1.84 12.84 -9.61
CA SER A 208 1.36 12.11 -10.79
C SER A 208 -0.17 11.93 -10.79
N HIS A 209 -0.80 11.95 -11.97
CA HIS A 209 -2.26 11.75 -12.14
C HIS A 209 -2.61 11.08 -13.49
N THR A 210 -3.87 10.70 -13.67
CA THR A 210 -4.37 9.94 -14.85
C THR A 210 -4.22 10.65 -16.19
N ALA A 211 -4.13 11.99 -16.22
CA ALA A 211 -3.99 12.76 -17.46
C ALA A 211 -2.54 12.86 -17.97
N GLY A 212 -1.59 12.16 -17.32
CA GLY A 212 -0.22 12.00 -17.75
C GLY A 212 0.73 11.93 -16.56
N MET A 213 1.79 11.12 -16.66
CA MET A 213 2.92 11.09 -15.70
C MET A 213 3.77 12.38 -15.78
N HIS A 214 3.13 13.53 -16.02
CA HIS A 214 3.78 14.82 -16.07
C HIS A 214 3.80 15.42 -14.67
N LYS A 215 4.96 15.92 -14.26
CA LYS A 215 5.09 16.75 -13.06
C LYS A 215 4.13 17.93 -13.19
N ILE A 216 3.22 18.07 -12.23
CA ILE A 216 2.41 19.29 -12.13
C ILE A 216 3.37 20.42 -11.73
N ASN A 217 3.71 21.27 -12.69
CA ASN A 217 4.43 22.51 -12.45
C ASN A 217 3.41 23.57 -11.99
N GLY A 218 3.14 23.64 -10.68
CA GLY A 218 2.25 24.63 -10.08
C GLY A 218 1.94 24.32 -8.62
N THR A 219 1.53 25.33 -7.86
CA THR A 219 1.05 25.17 -6.48
C THR A 219 -0.24 24.37 -6.50
N GLN A 220 -0.19 23.08 -6.17
CA GLN A 220 -1.40 22.30 -5.94
C GLN A 220 -2.11 22.85 -4.70
N THR A 221 -3.39 23.14 -4.82
CA THR A 221 -4.22 23.43 -3.65
C THR A 221 -4.34 22.14 -2.83
N VAL A 222 -4.16 22.24 -1.52
CA VAL A 222 -4.25 21.09 -0.60
C VAL A 222 -5.66 20.88 -0.05
N GLN A 223 -6.67 21.55 -0.63
CA GLN A 223 -8.04 21.50 -0.15
C GLN A 223 -8.58 20.07 -0.06
N TRP A 224 -8.29 19.24 -1.07
CA TRP A 224 -8.72 17.85 -1.03
C TRP A 224 -8.04 17.06 0.10
N GLN A 225 -6.75 17.29 0.34
CA GLN A 225 -6.05 16.66 1.46
C GLN A 225 -6.60 17.12 2.81
N GLU A 226 -7.06 18.37 2.92
CA GLU A 226 -7.78 18.86 4.10
C GLU A 226 -9.12 18.15 4.29
N GLU A 227 -9.90 17.93 3.24
CA GLU A 227 -11.14 17.15 3.30
C GLU A 227 -10.90 15.70 3.75
N LEU A 228 -9.83 15.06 3.26
CA LEU A 228 -9.42 13.72 3.70
C LEU A 228 -9.00 13.71 5.17
N ARG A 229 -8.26 14.73 5.62
CA ARG A 229 -7.86 14.91 7.01
C ARG A 229 -9.06 15.06 7.93
N GLU A 230 -9.98 15.96 7.61
CA GLU A 230 -11.19 16.18 8.39
C GLU A 230 -12.03 14.89 8.47
N TYR A 231 -12.13 14.14 7.37
CA TYR A 231 -12.81 12.85 7.36
C TYR A 231 -12.15 11.84 8.30
N TRP A 232 -10.82 11.72 8.28
CA TRP A 232 -10.06 10.84 9.16
C TRP A 232 -10.24 11.19 10.64
N ASP A 233 -10.15 12.47 11.00
CA ASP A 233 -10.33 12.93 12.39
C ASP A 233 -11.75 12.64 12.90
N ASN A 234 -12.74 12.77 12.03
CA ASN A 234 -14.11 12.41 12.33
C ASN A 234 -14.29 10.90 12.59
N LEU A 235 -13.53 10.02 11.91
CA LEU A 235 -13.52 8.58 12.21
C LEU A 235 -12.88 8.30 13.57
N GLN A 236 -11.73 8.93 13.85
CA GLN A 236 -10.97 8.76 15.08
C GLN A 236 -11.75 9.20 16.33
N SER A 237 -12.60 10.23 16.21
CA SER A 237 -13.45 10.71 17.32
C SER A 237 -14.68 9.84 17.61
N LYS A 238 -15.16 9.08 16.62
CA LYS A 238 -16.34 8.20 16.74
C LYS A 238 -16.00 6.77 17.18
N ALA A 239 -14.73 6.41 17.33
CA ALA A 239 -14.32 5.09 17.76
C ALA A 239 -14.86 4.77 19.18
N PRO A 240 -15.44 3.57 19.42
CA PRO A 240 -16.08 3.24 20.69
C PRO A 240 -15.11 3.34 21.86
N GLY A 241 -15.44 4.19 22.84
CA GLY A 241 -14.65 4.40 24.06
C GLY A 241 -14.35 5.85 24.48
N LYS A 242 -14.89 6.90 23.83
CA LYS A 242 -14.69 8.29 24.28
C LYS A 242 -15.97 9.15 24.28
N VAL A 243 -16.09 9.93 25.36
CA VAL A 243 -17.12 10.95 25.64
C VAL A 243 -16.84 12.19 24.79
N ASN A 244 -17.92 12.74 24.22
CA ASN A 244 -17.95 13.90 23.35
C ASN A 244 -17.46 15.18 24.08
N PRO A 245 -16.30 15.79 23.76
CA PRO A 245 -15.97 17.11 24.26
C PRO A 245 -16.60 18.12 23.31
N GLN A 246 -17.78 18.63 23.70
CA GLN A 246 -18.30 19.88 23.14
C GLN A 246 -17.29 21.00 23.46
N HIS A 247 -16.41 21.35 22.53
CA HIS A 247 -15.70 22.63 22.55
C HIS A 247 -15.97 23.39 21.26
N LYS A 248 -16.62 24.54 21.46
CA LYS A 248 -17.01 25.53 20.47
C LYS A 248 -15.83 25.89 19.56
N ARG A 249 -16.01 25.72 18.26
CA ARG A 249 -15.16 26.29 17.20
C ARG A 249 -15.07 27.81 17.40
N LYS A 250 -13.85 28.35 17.58
CA LYS A 250 -13.59 29.77 17.28
C LYS A 250 -13.35 29.86 15.78
N LEU A 251 -14.29 30.47 15.08
CA LEU A 251 -14.18 30.84 13.67
C LEU A 251 -13.14 31.95 13.57
N CYS A 252 -11.99 31.68 12.97
CA CYS A 252 -11.01 32.71 12.65
C CYS A 252 -11.51 33.50 11.44
N HIS A 253 -12.07 34.68 11.67
CA HIS A 253 -12.37 35.63 10.61
C HIS A 253 -11.08 36.10 9.94
N VAL A 254 -10.95 35.84 8.64
CA VAL A 254 -10.01 36.56 7.77
C VAL A 254 -10.58 37.97 7.58
N THR A 255 -9.94 38.98 8.15
CA THR A 255 -10.21 40.37 7.79
C THR A 255 -9.18 40.80 6.76
N GLU A 256 -9.63 40.94 5.50
CA GLU A 256 -8.89 41.71 4.50
C GLU A 256 -8.83 43.16 4.97
N ARG A 257 -7.61 43.65 5.22
CA ARG A 257 -7.33 45.09 5.21
C ARG A 257 -6.45 45.37 4.01
N THR A 258 -7.09 45.89 2.96
CA THR A 258 -6.42 46.62 1.90
C THR A 258 -5.89 47.92 2.48
N ASN A 259 -4.56 48.10 2.49
CA ASN A 259 -3.97 49.43 2.50
C ASN A 259 -2.96 49.49 1.36
N ALA A 260 -3.26 50.37 0.41
CA ALA A 260 -2.37 50.76 -0.65
C ALA A 260 -1.15 51.53 -0.10
N HIS A 261 -0.08 51.53 -0.89
CA HIS A 261 1.13 52.35 -0.78
C HIS A 261 2.20 51.89 0.23
N LEU A 262 3.20 51.13 -0.24
CA LEU A 262 4.55 51.63 -0.59
C LEU A 262 5.52 50.46 -0.85
N THR A 263 6.32 50.66 -1.89
CA THR A 263 7.50 49.94 -2.41
C THR A 263 8.32 49.07 -1.45
N GLY A 264 8.69 47.86 -1.90
CA GLY A 264 9.85 47.11 -1.38
C GLY A 264 9.56 45.61 -1.19
N GLY A 265 10.13 44.77 -2.05
CA GLY A 265 9.98 43.31 -1.96
C GLY A 265 10.61 42.72 -0.69
N THR A 266 9.88 41.81 -0.04
CA THR A 266 10.44 40.85 0.91
C THR A 266 9.54 39.60 0.86
N LEU A 267 10.12 38.45 0.50
CA LEU A 267 9.46 37.15 0.63
C LEU A 267 9.12 36.92 2.11
N CYS A 268 7.84 36.91 2.46
CA CYS A 268 7.39 36.52 3.78
C CYS A 268 7.39 34.99 3.85
N ALA A 269 8.49 34.42 4.34
CA ALA A 269 8.53 33.03 4.78
C ALA A 269 7.64 32.91 6.02
N VAL A 270 6.47 32.29 5.86
CA VAL A 270 5.62 31.89 7.01
C VAL A 270 6.29 30.70 7.66
N THR A 271 7.23 30.96 8.57
CA THR A 271 7.71 29.96 9.52
C THR A 271 6.70 29.86 10.65
N CYS A 272 5.81 28.88 10.59
CA CYS A 272 5.09 28.44 11.78
C CYS A 272 6.10 27.78 12.73
N LYS A 273 6.48 28.49 13.78
CA LYS A 273 7.20 27.90 14.91
C LYS A 273 6.24 27.00 15.66
N GLU A 274 6.36 25.69 15.48
CA GLU A 274 5.74 24.71 16.39
C GLU A 274 6.55 24.64 17.68
N GLN A 275 6.23 25.51 18.63
CA GLN A 275 6.53 25.27 20.04
C GLN A 275 5.31 24.66 20.69
N GLY A 276 5.31 23.34 20.81
CA GLY A 276 4.31 22.56 21.52
C GLY A 276 4.42 21.11 21.08
N GLU A 277 4.75 20.20 22.00
CA GLU A 277 4.63 18.77 21.77
C GLU A 277 3.20 18.47 21.30
N ALA A 278 3.03 18.17 20.01
CA ALA A 278 1.74 17.80 19.45
C ALA A 278 1.16 16.63 20.27
N GLY A 279 -0.07 16.82 20.77
CA GLY A 279 -0.77 15.82 21.57
C GLY A 279 -0.99 14.48 20.84
N PRO A 280 -1.62 13.48 21.48
CA PRO A 280 -1.41 12.06 21.18
C PRO A 280 -1.89 11.53 19.82
N ARG A 281 -2.49 12.35 18.94
CA ARG A 281 -2.97 11.96 17.60
C ARG A 281 -3.03 13.21 16.73
N SER A 282 -1.96 13.49 15.98
CA SER A 282 -1.96 14.61 15.01
C SER A 282 -2.22 14.07 13.61
N SER A 283 -3.18 14.68 12.92
CA SER A 283 -3.37 14.53 11.49
C SER A 283 -2.91 15.80 10.79
N GLU A 284 -2.19 15.66 9.69
CA GLU A 284 -1.45 16.74 9.04
C GLU A 284 -1.64 16.72 7.54
N VAL A 285 -1.59 17.90 6.94
CA VAL A 285 -1.56 18.08 5.48
C VAL A 285 -0.22 18.67 5.08
N HIS A 286 0.45 18.02 4.14
CA HIS A 286 1.68 18.54 3.54
C HIS A 286 1.44 18.92 2.09
N THR A 287 2.19 19.91 1.61
CA THR A 287 2.11 20.37 0.22
C THR A 287 2.89 19.49 -0.77
N SER A 288 3.78 18.62 -0.29
CA SER A 288 4.58 17.73 -1.14
C SER A 288 5.14 16.53 -0.37
N LEU A 289 5.42 15.44 -1.10
CA LEU A 289 6.10 14.24 -0.57
C LEU A 289 7.51 14.52 -0.05
N GLU A 290 8.24 15.43 -0.70
CA GLU A 290 9.58 15.82 -0.27
C GLU A 290 9.56 16.43 1.14
N SER A 291 8.58 17.32 1.41
CA SER A 291 8.39 17.86 2.75
C SER A 291 8.05 16.78 3.77
N VAL A 292 7.19 15.81 3.42
CA VAL A 292 6.86 14.67 4.31
C VAL A 292 8.12 13.86 4.64
N LEU A 293 8.93 13.53 3.63
CA LEU A 293 10.16 12.77 3.80
C LEU A 293 11.17 13.50 4.68
N GLN A 294 11.39 14.79 4.45
CA GLN A 294 12.29 15.59 5.28
C GLN A 294 11.83 15.60 6.74
N THR A 295 10.53 15.77 7.01
CA THR A 295 9.97 15.75 8.36
C THR A 295 10.14 14.39 9.03
N LEU A 296 9.83 13.29 8.33
CA LEU A 296 9.95 11.94 8.89
C LEU A 296 11.42 11.56 9.17
N ARG A 297 12.34 11.86 8.25
CA ARG A 297 13.78 11.63 8.43
C ARG A 297 14.34 12.45 9.58
N HIS A 298 13.97 13.73 9.67
CA HIS A 298 14.38 14.58 10.78
C HIS A 298 13.87 14.04 12.13
N ARG A 299 12.62 13.58 12.18
CA ARG A 299 12.03 12.97 13.38
C ARG A 299 12.76 11.69 13.79
N ALA A 300 13.05 10.80 12.85
CA ALA A 300 13.81 9.57 13.10
C ALA A 300 15.21 9.88 13.66
N ALA A 301 15.92 10.84 13.05
CA ALA A 301 17.24 11.26 13.50
C ALA A 301 17.22 11.91 14.89
N ALA A 302 16.19 12.70 15.21
CA ALA A 302 16.03 13.37 16.50
C ALA A 302 15.59 12.42 17.63
N ARG A 303 15.06 11.23 17.30
CA ARG A 303 14.48 10.26 18.25
C ARG A 303 15.03 8.84 18.02
N PRO A 304 16.28 8.55 18.44
CA PRO A 304 16.86 7.21 18.28
C PRO A 304 16.12 6.09 19.03
N ASP A 305 15.32 6.45 20.03
CA ASP A 305 14.44 5.57 20.80
C ASP A 305 13.16 5.15 20.05
N LEU A 306 12.88 5.80 18.91
CA LEU A 306 11.67 5.65 18.12
C LEU A 306 11.92 4.76 16.90
N GLN A 307 10.91 3.98 16.54
CA GLN A 307 10.79 3.28 15.27
C GLN A 307 9.54 3.79 14.55
N LEU A 308 9.75 4.56 13.49
CA LEU A 308 8.71 5.05 12.60
C LEU A 308 8.38 4.00 11.55
N GLN A 309 7.12 3.56 11.54
CA GLN A 309 6.56 2.66 10.55
C GLN A 309 5.53 3.43 9.72
N VAL A 310 5.85 3.71 8.47
CA VAL A 310 5.04 4.60 7.62
C VAL A 310 4.36 3.79 6.53
N LEU A 311 3.04 3.61 6.64
CA LEU A 311 2.24 2.98 5.60
C LEU A 311 1.86 4.00 4.54
N VAL A 312 2.26 3.76 3.30
CA VAL A 312 1.93 4.58 2.13
C VAL A 312 0.93 3.83 1.25
N THR A 313 -0.30 4.35 1.18
CA THR A 313 -1.39 3.68 0.46
C THR A 313 -2.48 4.65 -0.02
N GLY A 314 -3.55 4.16 -0.65
CA GLY A 314 -4.66 4.97 -1.15
C GLY A 314 -4.63 5.23 -2.66
N SER A 315 -3.42 5.24 -3.24
CA SER A 315 -3.23 5.56 -4.65
C SER A 315 -1.96 4.93 -5.19
N LEU A 316 -2.05 4.33 -6.38
CA LEU A 316 -0.90 3.85 -7.14
C LEU A 316 0.06 4.98 -7.50
N TYR A 317 -0.45 6.18 -7.76
CA TYR A 317 0.37 7.36 -8.06
C TYR A 317 1.18 7.80 -6.84
N LEU A 318 0.56 7.81 -5.65
CA LEU A 318 1.27 8.15 -4.42
C LEU A 318 2.42 7.18 -4.15
N VAL A 319 2.16 5.87 -4.31
CA VAL A 319 3.18 4.83 -4.09
C VAL A 319 4.29 4.92 -5.14
N GLY A 320 3.95 5.18 -6.40
CA GLY A 320 4.95 5.40 -7.46
C GLY A 320 5.81 6.63 -7.21
N ASP A 321 5.20 7.76 -6.84
CA ASP A 321 5.91 8.99 -6.49
C ASP A 321 6.82 8.75 -5.27
N MET A 322 6.35 8.01 -4.26
CA MET A 322 7.13 7.65 -3.09
C MET A 322 8.36 6.80 -3.44
N LEU A 323 8.21 5.77 -4.28
CA LEU A 323 9.34 4.96 -4.75
C LEU A 323 10.39 5.80 -5.48
N GLN A 324 9.95 6.79 -6.26
CA GLN A 324 10.85 7.72 -6.93
C GLN A 324 11.63 8.59 -5.93
N GLU A 325 10.95 9.12 -4.90
CA GLU A 325 11.59 9.92 -3.86
C GLU A 325 12.57 9.11 -2.99
N LEU A 326 12.25 7.83 -2.74
CA LEU A 326 13.14 6.87 -2.07
C LEU A 326 14.30 6.41 -2.97
N LYS A 327 14.33 6.82 -4.24
CA LYS A 327 15.31 6.38 -5.25
C LYS A 327 15.40 4.86 -5.37
N TYR A 328 14.27 4.18 -5.19
CA TYR A 328 14.20 2.72 -5.25
C TYR A 328 14.53 2.21 -6.66
N GLN A 329 15.38 1.19 -6.75
CA GLN A 329 15.73 0.48 -7.99
C GLN A 329 15.44 -1.02 -7.81
N VAL A 330 14.92 -1.65 -8.87
CA VAL A 330 14.59 -3.09 -8.91
C VAL A 330 15.82 -3.90 -9.27
#